data_AF-A0A2S2NWF1-F1
#
_entry.id   AF-A0A2S2NWF1-F1
#
_cell.length_a   1.000
_cell.length_b   1.000
_cell.length_c   1.000
_cell.angle_alpha   90.00
_cell.angle_beta   90.00
_cell.angle_gamma   90.00
#
_symmetry.space_group_name_H-M   'P 1'
#
loop_
_entity.id
_entity.type
_entity.pdbx_description
1 polymer ?
#
loop_
_entity_poly.entity_id
_entity_poly.type
_entity_poly.pdbx_seq_one_letter_code
_entity_poly.pdbx_strand_id
1 'polypeptide(L)'
;VKLAAQFFSNTVANAISYCEKKNVLLNSHWDEASTCFKLINNWFDLLNTQVPVDKHAEGYGKDLDVQNKILNDMDELISKMRVHKHRTLLPFQKGILRTNQSLINLLNDLRTNHKDIQYIITRRLNQDVLENFFSFVKGMSRGNYHLTPLEFKYNLRWYLLGKNTNIVFTENRNTQDSSEECLVDNCLTNEIFKKADLNIEVVQENKEHNDFEDLKIPSDYIELLENFEIETNMDALNLNMIEVDCLQYVA
;
A
#
# COMPACT_ATOMS: atom_id res chain seq x y z
N VAL A 1 6.19 2.61 -4.97
CA VAL A 1 5.02 3.26 -4.31
C VAL A 1 4.99 4.78 -4.50
N LYS A 2 6.10 5.52 -4.30
CA LYS A 2 6.13 6.99 -4.37
C LYS A 2 5.41 7.62 -5.57
N LEU A 3 5.75 7.22 -6.81
CA LEU A 3 5.17 7.82 -8.02
C LEU A 3 3.65 7.61 -8.11
N ALA A 4 3.16 6.41 -7.78
CA ALA A 4 1.72 6.13 -7.80
C ALA A 4 0.96 6.95 -6.74
N ALA A 5 1.53 7.10 -5.53
CA ALA A 5 0.94 7.95 -4.48
C ALA A 5 0.93 9.43 -4.87
N GLN A 6 1.95 9.92 -5.59
CA GLN A 6 1.97 11.30 -6.10
C GLN A 6 0.94 11.50 -7.21
N PHE A 7 0.75 10.52 -8.07
CA PHE A 7 -0.21 10.57 -9.17
C PHE A 7 -1.66 10.65 -8.66
N PHE A 8 -2.04 9.79 -7.71
CA PHE A 8 -3.37 9.80 -7.09
C PHE A 8 -3.47 10.76 -5.90
N SER A 9 -2.78 11.90 -5.94
CA SER A 9 -2.79 12.84 -4.82
C SER A 9 -3.98 13.79 -4.85
N ASN A 10 -4.36 14.30 -3.67
CA ASN A 10 -5.35 15.37 -3.54
C ASN A 10 -4.99 16.61 -4.38
N THR A 11 -3.70 16.91 -4.52
CA THR A 11 -3.23 18.05 -5.29
C THR A 11 -3.47 17.87 -6.79
N VAL A 12 -3.18 16.69 -7.33
CA VAL A 12 -3.48 16.37 -8.75
C VAL A 12 -4.99 16.44 -9.00
N ALA A 13 -5.80 15.89 -8.12
CA ALA A 13 -7.25 15.95 -8.27
C ALA A 13 -7.80 17.39 -8.24
N ASN A 14 -7.26 18.24 -7.36
CA ASN A 14 -7.63 19.65 -7.30
C ASN A 14 -7.22 20.42 -8.56
N ALA A 15 -6.05 20.12 -9.13
CA ALA A 15 -5.60 20.70 -10.40
C ALA A 15 -6.54 20.32 -11.55
N ILE A 16 -6.93 19.04 -11.65
CA ILE A 16 -7.88 18.57 -12.67
C ILE A 16 -9.22 19.33 -12.55
N SER A 17 -9.78 19.41 -11.34
CA SER A 17 -11.03 20.15 -11.11
C SER A 17 -10.91 21.65 -11.40
N TYR A 18 -9.74 22.25 -11.18
CA TYR A 18 -9.49 23.65 -11.52
C TYR A 18 -9.44 23.88 -13.04
N CYS A 19 -8.68 23.05 -13.77
CA CYS A 19 -8.57 23.12 -15.22
C CYS A 19 -9.92 22.94 -15.92
N GLU A 20 -10.76 22.05 -15.39
CA GLU A 20 -12.14 21.86 -15.86
C GLU A 20 -12.98 23.12 -15.65
N LYS A 21 -12.97 23.72 -14.44
CA LYS A 21 -13.69 24.97 -14.16
C LYS A 21 -13.26 26.14 -15.05
N LYS A 22 -12.04 26.10 -15.56
CA LYS A 22 -11.48 27.09 -16.49
C LYS A 22 -11.80 26.79 -17.96
N ASN A 23 -12.55 25.71 -18.25
CA ASN A 23 -12.85 25.23 -19.61
C ASN A 23 -11.60 25.01 -20.48
N VAL A 24 -10.49 24.64 -19.86
CA VAL A 24 -9.21 24.37 -20.56
C VAL A 24 -9.18 22.96 -21.12
N LEU A 25 -9.88 22.04 -20.45
CA LEU A 25 -9.95 20.65 -20.84
C LEU A 25 -11.09 20.45 -21.85
N LEU A 26 -10.72 20.03 -23.06
CA LEU A 26 -11.63 19.91 -24.22
C LEU A 26 -12.49 18.63 -24.19
N ASN A 27 -12.06 17.61 -23.44
CA ASN A 27 -12.72 16.31 -23.34
C ASN A 27 -13.56 16.20 -22.06
N SER A 28 -14.63 15.41 -22.09
CA SER A 28 -15.55 15.21 -20.96
C SER A 28 -15.05 14.16 -19.96
N HIS A 29 -15.56 14.23 -18.72
CA HIS A 29 -15.35 13.34 -17.56
C HIS A 29 -14.14 13.65 -16.64
N TRP A 30 -13.57 14.85 -16.71
CA TRP A 30 -12.49 15.26 -15.79
C TRP A 30 -12.94 15.44 -14.33
N ASP A 31 -14.19 15.85 -14.09
CA ASP A 31 -14.76 15.87 -12.73
C ASP A 31 -14.80 14.47 -12.10
N GLU A 32 -15.17 13.46 -12.89
CA GLU A 32 -15.22 12.06 -12.46
C GLU A 32 -13.81 11.54 -12.15
N ALA A 33 -12.83 11.88 -13.00
CA ALA A 33 -11.43 11.55 -12.77
C ALA A 33 -10.89 12.23 -11.49
N SER A 34 -11.16 13.52 -11.29
CA SER A 34 -10.82 14.26 -10.07
C SER A 34 -11.43 13.61 -8.83
N THR A 35 -12.72 13.26 -8.88
CA THR A 35 -13.43 12.61 -7.77
C THR A 35 -12.84 11.22 -7.46
N CYS A 36 -12.53 10.44 -8.50
CA CYS A 36 -11.87 9.15 -8.36
C CYS A 36 -10.49 9.29 -7.70
N PHE A 37 -9.68 10.26 -8.12
CA PHE A 37 -8.34 10.48 -7.58
C PHE A 37 -8.39 10.89 -6.10
N LYS A 38 -9.34 11.76 -5.71
CA LYS A 38 -9.57 12.11 -4.30
C LYS A 38 -9.97 10.89 -3.46
N LEU A 39 -10.86 10.06 -3.98
CA LEU A 39 -11.29 8.85 -3.29
C LEU A 39 -10.12 7.89 -3.07
N ILE A 40 -9.29 7.67 -4.10
CA ILE A 40 -8.08 6.84 -4.00
C ILE A 40 -7.09 7.44 -2.99
N ASN A 41 -6.85 8.76 -3.02
CA ASN A 41 -6.00 9.44 -2.05
C ASN A 41 -6.47 9.17 -0.62
N ASN A 42 -7.73 9.49 -0.34
CA ASN A 42 -8.29 9.42 1.01
C ASN A 42 -8.34 7.98 1.53
N TRP A 43 -8.68 7.02 0.66
CA TRP A 43 -8.63 5.60 0.99
C TRP A 43 -7.20 5.13 1.28
N PHE A 44 -6.22 5.55 0.48
CA PHE A 44 -4.82 5.20 0.69
C PHE A 44 -4.26 5.81 2.00
N ASP A 45 -4.58 7.07 2.28
CA ASP A 45 -4.19 7.74 3.53
C ASP A 45 -4.80 7.03 4.75
N LEU A 46 -6.09 6.66 4.68
CA LEU A 46 -6.77 5.90 5.73
C LEU A 46 -6.10 4.53 5.99
N LEU A 47 -5.65 3.84 4.94
CA LEU A 47 -4.95 2.55 5.07
C LEU A 47 -3.45 2.69 5.42
N ASN A 48 -2.94 3.90 5.60
CA ASN A 48 -1.51 4.15 5.85
C ASN A 48 -1.24 5.13 7.00
N THR A 49 -2.18 5.27 7.94
CA THR A 49 -2.05 6.16 9.11
C THR A 49 -0.93 5.71 10.05
N GLN A 50 -0.02 6.62 10.39
CA GLN A 50 1.15 6.32 11.23
C GLN A 50 0.96 6.67 12.71
N VAL A 51 0.18 7.72 12.96
CA VAL A 51 -0.10 8.27 14.29
C VAL A 51 -1.61 8.33 14.52
N PRO A 52 -2.08 8.41 15.78
CA PRO A 52 -3.51 8.42 16.08
C PRO A 52 -4.26 9.59 15.44
N VAL A 53 -3.61 10.75 15.36
CA VAL A 53 -4.07 11.96 14.67
C VAL A 53 -2.91 12.44 13.80
N ASP A 54 -3.06 12.30 12.49
CA ASP A 54 -2.12 12.84 11.51
C ASP A 54 -2.73 14.08 10.83
N LYS A 55 -1.92 14.87 10.13
CA LYS A 55 -2.36 16.05 9.38
C LYS A 55 -3.35 15.72 8.25
N HIS A 56 -3.34 14.48 7.77
CA HIS A 56 -4.06 14.06 6.57
C HIS A 56 -5.14 13.01 6.84
N ALA A 57 -4.93 12.11 7.80
CA ALA A 57 -5.92 11.10 8.19
C ALA A 57 -5.73 10.68 9.65
N GLU A 58 -6.83 10.41 10.34
CA GLU A 58 -6.81 9.85 11.70
C GLU A 58 -6.82 8.33 11.67
N GLY A 59 -6.28 7.71 12.72
CA GLY A 59 -6.31 6.25 12.89
C GLY A 59 -7.73 5.68 12.78
N TYR A 60 -7.85 4.50 12.18
CA TYR A 60 -9.15 3.88 11.93
C TYR A 60 -9.89 3.57 13.24
N GLY A 61 -11.09 4.11 13.44
CA GLY A 61 -11.86 4.02 14.67
C GLY A 61 -12.08 5.34 15.40
N LYS A 62 -11.41 6.43 15.00
CA LYS A 62 -11.57 7.78 15.57
C LYS A 62 -12.81 8.52 15.04
N ASP A 63 -13.01 8.48 13.73
CA ASP A 63 -14.19 9.02 13.05
C ASP A 63 -14.77 7.96 12.11
N LEU A 64 -15.51 7.02 12.69
CA LEU A 64 -16.03 5.88 11.94
C LEU A 64 -17.04 6.28 10.86
N ASP A 65 -17.76 7.37 11.04
CA ASP A 65 -18.77 7.80 10.08
C ASP A 65 -18.10 8.24 8.77
N VAL A 66 -17.04 9.06 8.85
CA VAL A 66 -16.26 9.48 7.69
C VAL A 66 -15.43 8.32 7.13
N GLN A 67 -14.77 7.55 8.00
CA GLN A 67 -13.88 6.48 7.57
C GLN A 67 -14.63 5.34 6.86
N ASN A 68 -15.76 4.88 7.42
CA ASN A 68 -16.57 3.84 6.78
C ASN A 68 -17.18 4.33 5.47
N LYS A 69 -17.53 5.62 5.38
CA LYS A 69 -17.98 6.20 4.12
C LYS A 69 -16.89 6.08 3.04
N ILE A 70 -15.64 6.45 3.35
CA ILE A 70 -14.52 6.30 2.41
C ILE A 70 -14.35 4.84 1.96
N LEU A 71 -14.42 3.88 2.90
CA LEU A 71 -14.33 2.45 2.58
C LEU A 71 -15.48 1.99 1.68
N ASN A 72 -16.72 2.39 1.98
CA ASN A 72 -17.89 2.03 1.20
C ASN A 72 -17.87 2.65 -0.21
N ASP A 73 -17.49 3.92 -0.32
CA ASP A 73 -17.35 4.62 -1.61
C ASP A 73 -16.28 3.94 -2.47
N MET A 74 -15.17 3.48 -1.86
CA MET A 74 -14.14 2.70 -2.56
C MET A 74 -14.65 1.32 -2.98
N ASP A 75 -15.39 0.61 -2.13
CA ASP A 75 -16.00 -0.68 -2.46
C ASP A 75 -16.97 -0.55 -3.63
N GLU A 76 -17.79 0.51 -3.65
CA GLU A 76 -18.70 0.81 -4.75
C GLU A 76 -17.95 1.07 -6.06
N LEU A 77 -16.91 1.92 -6.02
CA LEU A 77 -16.06 2.21 -7.17
C LEU A 77 -15.45 0.92 -7.74
N ILE A 78 -14.77 0.14 -6.90
CA ILE A 78 -14.04 -1.07 -7.31
C ILE A 78 -14.98 -2.17 -7.80
N SER A 79 -16.16 -2.31 -7.21
CA SER A 79 -17.17 -3.29 -7.62
C SER A 79 -17.75 -2.98 -9.00
N LYS A 80 -17.91 -1.69 -9.33
CA LYS A 80 -18.45 -1.23 -10.62
C LYS A 80 -17.37 -1.13 -11.70
N MET A 81 -16.12 -0.87 -11.33
CA MET A 81 -14.99 -0.77 -12.24
C MET A 81 -14.77 -2.07 -13.02
N ARG A 82 -14.58 -1.96 -14.34
CA ARG A 82 -14.17 -3.06 -15.21
C ARG A 82 -12.87 -2.71 -15.88
N VAL A 83 -11.93 -3.65 -15.86
CA VAL A 83 -10.66 -3.50 -16.55
C VAL A 83 -10.83 -3.96 -17.99
N HIS A 84 -10.25 -3.23 -18.92
CA HIS A 84 -10.34 -3.53 -20.35
C HIS A 84 -10.00 -5.00 -20.63
N LYS A 85 -10.82 -5.67 -21.46
CA LYS A 85 -10.77 -7.11 -21.77
C LYS A 85 -11.11 -8.08 -20.62
N HIS A 86 -11.47 -7.60 -19.44
CA HIS A 86 -11.85 -8.44 -18.30
C HIS A 86 -13.33 -8.26 -17.92
N ARG A 87 -14.07 -9.37 -17.94
CA ARG A 87 -15.49 -9.41 -17.51
C ARG A 87 -15.66 -9.67 -16.01
N THR A 88 -14.65 -10.27 -15.39
CA THR A 88 -14.62 -10.63 -13.97
C THR A 88 -13.69 -9.70 -13.19
N LEU A 89 -13.91 -9.62 -11.88
CA LEU A 89 -13.04 -8.84 -11.00
C LEU A 89 -11.64 -9.46 -10.93
N LEU A 90 -10.63 -8.63 -11.18
CA LEU A 90 -9.22 -9.00 -11.06
C LEU A 90 -8.80 -9.18 -9.59
N PRO A 91 -7.68 -9.88 -9.33
CA PRO A 91 -7.22 -10.15 -7.97
C PRO A 91 -7.06 -8.89 -7.11
N PHE A 92 -6.56 -7.77 -7.67
CA PHE A 92 -6.42 -6.53 -6.92
C PHE A 92 -7.77 -5.93 -6.50
N GLN A 93 -8.80 -6.03 -7.36
CA GLN A 93 -10.15 -5.55 -7.04
C GLN A 93 -10.73 -6.36 -5.89
N LYS A 94 -10.59 -7.69 -5.95
CA LYS A 94 -10.98 -8.59 -4.84
C LYS A 94 -10.17 -8.28 -3.57
N GLY A 95 -8.88 -7.99 -3.72
CA GLY A 95 -8.00 -7.60 -2.63
C GLY A 95 -8.48 -6.36 -1.89
N ILE A 96 -8.82 -5.29 -2.62
CA ILE A 96 -9.34 -4.04 -2.03
C ILE A 96 -10.63 -4.30 -1.24
N LEU A 97 -11.60 -5.00 -1.86
CA LEU A 97 -12.87 -5.33 -1.20
C LEU A 97 -12.65 -6.15 0.10
N ARG A 98 -11.72 -7.11 0.06
CA ARG A 98 -11.37 -7.91 1.25
C ARG A 98 -10.65 -7.09 2.30
N THR A 99 -9.74 -6.20 1.92
CA THR A 99 -9.03 -5.32 2.85
C THR A 99 -9.99 -4.40 3.59
N ASN A 100 -10.94 -3.77 2.89
CA ASN A 100 -11.92 -2.88 3.48
C ASN A 100 -12.80 -3.62 4.51
N GLN A 101 -13.36 -4.76 4.11
CA GLN A 101 -14.16 -5.59 5.01
C GLN A 101 -13.34 -6.13 6.20
N SER A 102 -12.10 -6.53 5.95
CA SER A 102 -11.19 -7.06 6.97
C SER A 102 -10.86 -6.00 8.03
N LEU A 103 -10.60 -4.75 7.62
CA LEU A 103 -10.31 -3.65 8.54
C LEU A 103 -11.50 -3.35 9.47
N ILE A 104 -12.72 -3.33 8.92
CA ILE A 104 -13.95 -3.14 9.70
C ILE A 104 -14.09 -4.26 10.73
N ASN A 105 -13.98 -5.51 10.27
CA ASN A 105 -14.15 -6.68 11.13
C ASN A 105 -13.06 -6.74 12.21
N LEU A 106 -11.81 -6.44 11.86
CA LEU A 106 -10.70 -6.40 12.80
C LEU A 106 -10.95 -5.42 13.95
N LEU A 107 -11.43 -4.21 13.67
CA LEU A 107 -11.76 -3.25 14.73
C LEU A 107 -12.90 -3.75 15.62
N ASN A 108 -13.93 -4.36 15.04
CA ASN A 108 -15.05 -4.92 15.79
C ASN A 108 -14.61 -6.07 16.70
N ASP A 109 -13.76 -6.97 16.18
CA ASP A 109 -13.20 -8.10 16.94
C ASP A 109 -12.30 -7.60 18.07
N LEU A 110 -11.44 -6.61 17.79
CA LEU A 110 -10.57 -6.01 18.80
C LEU A 110 -11.39 -5.32 19.90
N ARG A 111 -12.42 -4.54 19.56
CA ARG A 111 -13.29 -3.88 20.55
C ARG A 111 -14.10 -4.86 21.39
N THR A 112 -14.50 -5.98 20.80
CA THR A 112 -15.25 -7.03 21.50
C THR A 112 -14.37 -7.76 22.51
N ASN A 113 -13.13 -8.08 22.13
CA ASN A 113 -12.19 -8.83 22.97
C ASN A 113 -11.38 -7.93 23.94
N HIS A 114 -11.17 -6.66 23.57
CA HIS A 114 -10.34 -5.69 24.28
C HIS A 114 -11.04 -4.31 24.30
N LYS A 115 -11.71 -4.00 25.41
CA LYS A 115 -12.54 -2.77 25.55
C LYS A 115 -11.74 -1.46 25.53
N ASP A 116 -10.44 -1.52 25.71
CA ASP A 116 -9.50 -0.40 25.73
C ASP A 116 -9.05 0.01 24.32
N ILE A 117 -9.23 -0.83 23.31
CA ILE A 117 -8.82 -0.53 21.93
C ILE A 117 -9.86 0.38 21.27
N GLN A 118 -9.51 1.66 21.14
CA GLN A 118 -10.38 2.66 20.51
C GLN A 118 -10.18 2.77 19.00
N TYR A 119 -8.95 2.58 18.51
CA TYR A 119 -8.57 2.80 17.11
C TYR A 119 -7.42 1.88 16.69
N ILE A 120 -7.17 1.80 15.40
CA ILE A 120 -6.08 1.04 14.77
C ILE A 120 -5.18 1.97 13.97
N ILE A 121 -3.87 1.80 14.13
CA ILE A 121 -2.85 2.43 13.29
C ILE A 121 -2.64 1.54 12.06
N THR A 122 -3.19 1.95 10.92
CA THR A 122 -3.26 1.12 9.70
C THR A 122 -1.91 0.90 9.03
N ARG A 123 -0.91 1.76 9.27
CA ARG A 123 0.49 1.54 8.87
C ARG A 123 1.06 0.21 9.36
N ARG A 124 0.56 -0.34 10.47
CA ARG A 124 1.02 -1.62 11.04
C ARG A 124 0.39 -2.84 10.38
N LEU A 125 -0.59 -2.65 9.51
CA LEU A 125 -1.30 -3.72 8.81
C LEU A 125 -0.74 -3.99 7.41
N ASN A 126 0.30 -3.27 6.99
CA ASN A 126 0.96 -3.46 5.70
C ASN A 126 2.34 -4.11 5.84
N GLN A 127 2.86 -4.61 4.72
CA GLN A 127 4.12 -5.37 4.68
C GLN A 127 5.38 -4.49 4.62
N ASP A 128 5.27 -3.17 4.62
CA ASP A 128 6.42 -2.27 4.44
C ASP A 128 7.48 -2.45 5.53
N VAL A 129 7.08 -2.82 6.75
CA VAL A 129 8.04 -3.13 7.83
C VAL A 129 8.94 -4.30 7.42
N LEU A 130 8.37 -5.29 6.73
CA LEU A 130 9.10 -6.44 6.21
C LEU A 130 9.98 -6.05 5.01
N GLU A 131 9.49 -5.19 4.11
CA GLU A 131 10.29 -4.68 2.99
C GLU A 131 11.50 -3.85 3.46
N ASN A 132 11.29 -3.00 4.47
CA ASN A 132 12.34 -2.24 5.13
C ASN A 132 13.36 -3.17 5.81
N PHE A 133 12.88 -4.24 6.45
CA PHE A 133 13.74 -5.27 7.03
C PHE A 133 14.60 -5.95 5.95
N PHE A 134 14.02 -6.36 4.83
CA PHE A 134 14.79 -6.95 3.73
C PHE A 134 15.83 -5.99 3.16
N SER A 135 15.48 -4.70 3.04
CA SER A 135 16.42 -3.66 2.61
C SER A 135 17.60 -3.53 3.57
N PHE A 136 17.35 -3.62 4.89
CA PHE A 136 18.39 -3.60 5.90
C PHE A 136 19.32 -4.82 5.79
N VAL A 137 18.75 -6.04 5.76
CA VAL A 137 19.52 -7.30 5.65
C VAL A 137 20.35 -7.31 4.36
N LYS A 138 19.81 -6.75 3.28
CA LYS A 138 20.50 -6.57 2.02
C LYS A 138 21.65 -5.57 2.13
N GLY A 139 21.43 -4.44 2.79
CA GLY A 139 22.45 -3.42 3.05
C GLY A 139 23.64 -3.93 3.88
N MET A 140 23.44 -4.92 4.75
CA MET A 140 24.53 -5.59 5.49
C MET A 140 25.49 -6.34 4.55
N SER A 141 24.99 -6.83 3.42
CA SER A 141 25.78 -7.54 2.41
C SER A 141 26.48 -6.55 1.49
N ARG A 142 27.51 -5.85 2.00
CA ARG A 142 28.49 -4.93 1.35
C ARG A 142 28.41 -4.74 -0.20
N GLY A 143 27.27 -4.34 -0.75
CA GLY A 143 27.05 -4.12 -2.19
C GLY A 143 26.52 -5.30 -3.03
N ASN A 144 26.24 -6.48 -2.44
CA ASN A 144 25.62 -7.59 -3.17
C ASN A 144 24.11 -7.41 -3.25
N TYR A 145 23.61 -7.04 -4.44
CA TYR A 145 22.18 -6.82 -4.66
C TYR A 145 21.34 -8.12 -4.66
N HIS A 146 21.98 -9.28 -4.75
CA HIS A 146 21.35 -10.59 -4.68
C HIS A 146 22.03 -11.40 -3.58
N LEU A 147 21.33 -11.62 -2.47
CA LEU A 147 21.82 -12.45 -1.39
C LEU A 147 21.55 -13.91 -1.73
N THR A 148 22.57 -14.75 -1.64
CA THR A 148 22.38 -16.19 -1.59
C THR A 148 21.63 -16.57 -0.30
N PRO A 149 20.91 -17.71 -0.26
CA PRO A 149 20.24 -18.17 0.95
C PRO A 149 21.18 -18.29 2.16
N LEU A 150 22.46 -18.65 1.91
CA LEU A 150 23.47 -18.78 2.95
C LEU A 150 23.89 -17.40 3.50
N GLU A 151 24.13 -16.41 2.63
CA GLU A 151 24.42 -15.04 3.05
C GLU A 151 23.25 -14.42 3.81
N PHE A 152 22.02 -14.63 3.34
CA PHE A 152 20.81 -14.18 4.04
C PHE A 152 20.74 -14.79 5.45
N LYS A 153 20.98 -16.10 5.59
CA LYS A 153 21.01 -16.78 6.89
C LYS A 153 22.05 -16.15 7.83
N TYR A 154 23.26 -15.87 7.35
CA TYR A 154 24.30 -15.26 8.17
C TYR A 154 23.98 -13.81 8.54
N ASN A 155 23.47 -13.00 7.62
CA ASN A 155 23.09 -11.61 7.89
C ASN A 155 21.91 -11.54 8.86
N LEU A 156 20.91 -12.42 8.69
CA LEU A 156 19.81 -12.56 9.64
C LEU A 156 20.33 -12.93 11.03
N ARG A 157 21.26 -13.88 11.13
CA ARG A 157 21.89 -14.23 12.40
C ARG A 157 22.57 -13.02 13.03
N TRP A 158 23.35 -12.26 12.27
CA TRP A 158 23.99 -11.04 12.76
C TRP A 158 22.99 -9.95 13.16
N TYR A 159 21.89 -9.80 12.43
CA TYR A 159 20.82 -8.87 12.77
C TYR A 159 20.16 -9.21 14.11
N LEU A 160 19.84 -10.50 14.32
CA LEU A 160 19.28 -11.00 15.58
C LEU A 160 20.24 -10.83 16.75
N LEU A 161 21.52 -11.11 16.53
CA LEU A 161 22.56 -10.96 17.54
C LEU A 161 22.90 -9.49 17.83
N GLY A 162 22.86 -8.60 16.84
CA GLY A 162 23.24 -7.20 17.01
C GLY A 162 22.36 -6.44 18.00
N LYS A 163 21.05 -6.75 18.05
CA LYS A 163 20.13 -6.19 19.05
C LYS A 163 20.14 -6.92 20.39
N ASN A 164 20.70 -8.13 20.44
CA ASN A 164 20.66 -9.03 21.60
C ASN A 164 22.06 -9.58 21.92
N THR A 165 23.11 -8.77 21.76
CA THR A 165 24.52 -9.20 21.89
C THR A 165 24.81 -9.75 23.29
N ASN A 166 23.98 -9.38 24.27
CA ASN A 166 23.98 -9.87 25.65
C ASN A 166 23.91 -11.40 25.76
N ILE A 167 23.24 -12.08 24.83
CA ILE A 167 23.09 -13.54 24.85
C ILE A 167 24.38 -14.28 24.44
N VAL A 168 25.25 -13.68 23.62
CA VAL A 168 26.39 -14.39 23.03
C VAL A 168 27.68 -14.25 23.83
N PHE A 169 27.92 -13.10 24.47
CA PHE A 169 29.13 -12.92 25.28
C PHE A 169 28.78 -13.06 26.76
N THR A 170 28.55 -14.24 27.31
CA THR A 170 28.09 -14.36 28.72
C THR A 170 29.22 -14.32 29.74
N GLU A 171 30.49 -14.49 29.33
CA GLU A 171 31.63 -14.57 30.26
C GLU A 171 32.71 -13.52 29.97
N ASN A 172 33.24 -12.90 31.05
CA ASN A 172 34.31 -11.88 31.07
C ASN A 172 33.99 -10.53 30.38
N ARG A 173 32.83 -9.91 30.68
CA ARG A 173 32.53 -8.54 30.24
C ARG A 173 32.97 -7.49 31.27
N ASN A 174 33.48 -6.36 30.78
CA ASN A 174 33.80 -5.16 31.58
C ASN A 174 32.63 -4.15 31.64
N THR A 175 31.46 -4.50 31.09
CA THR A 175 30.28 -3.62 30.98
C THR A 175 29.04 -4.33 31.51
N GLN A 176 28.22 -3.59 32.26
CA GLN A 176 26.93 -4.07 32.80
C GLN A 176 25.87 -4.08 31.69
N ASP A 177 25.01 -5.11 31.68
CA ASP A 177 23.95 -5.24 30.68
C ASP A 177 22.89 -4.13 30.82
N SER A 178 22.34 -3.71 29.67
CA SER A 178 21.14 -2.86 29.63
C SER A 178 19.91 -3.69 30.00
N SER A 179 18.97 -3.09 30.75
CA SER A 179 17.71 -3.71 31.19
C SER A 179 16.67 -3.84 30.06
N GLU A 180 17.09 -3.95 28.81
CA GLU A 180 16.18 -4.09 27.67
C GLU A 180 15.75 -5.56 27.56
N GLU A 181 14.44 -5.80 27.52
CA GLU A 181 13.89 -7.15 27.32
C GLU A 181 14.34 -7.72 25.98
N CYS A 182 14.98 -8.87 26.02
CA CYS A 182 15.43 -9.55 24.83
C CYS A 182 14.25 -10.21 24.11
N LEU A 183 14.09 -9.93 22.81
CA LEU A 183 13.10 -10.60 21.95
C LEU A 183 13.27 -12.13 21.92
N VAL A 184 14.47 -12.64 22.19
CA VAL A 184 14.76 -14.08 22.13
C VAL A 184 14.20 -14.81 23.36
N ASP A 185 14.19 -14.16 24.53
CA ASP A 185 13.73 -14.79 25.78
C ASP A 185 12.21 -15.00 25.82
N ASN A 186 11.44 -14.09 25.19
CA ASN A 186 9.97 -14.11 25.25
C ASN A 186 9.26 -14.43 23.91
N CYS A 187 9.89 -14.18 22.74
CA CYS A 187 9.19 -14.20 21.44
C CYS A 187 9.60 -15.34 20.49
N LEU A 188 10.75 -16.00 20.71
CA LEU A 188 11.25 -17.11 19.88
C LEU A 188 11.36 -18.43 20.65
N THR A 189 10.60 -18.57 21.74
CA THR A 189 10.57 -19.81 22.50
C THR A 189 9.90 -20.91 21.67
N ASN A 190 10.39 -22.15 21.84
CA ASN A 190 9.77 -23.35 21.26
C ASN A 190 8.27 -23.46 21.57
N GLU A 191 7.79 -22.80 22.63
CA GLU A 191 6.37 -22.74 22.98
C GLU A 191 5.53 -21.93 21.99
N ILE A 192 6.06 -20.85 21.42
CA ILE A 192 5.35 -20.05 20.41
C ILE A 192 5.23 -20.83 19.10
N PHE A 193 6.31 -21.52 18.68
CA PHE A 193 6.27 -22.41 17.52
C PHE A 193 5.32 -23.60 17.71
N LYS A 194 5.19 -24.13 18.93
CA LYS A 194 4.21 -25.17 19.26
C LYS A 194 2.77 -24.67 19.32
N LYS A 195 2.56 -23.39 19.67
CA LYS A 195 1.23 -22.75 19.69
C LYS A 195 0.79 -22.27 18.31
N ALA A 196 1.74 -21.91 17.45
CA ALA A 196 1.52 -21.56 16.06
C ALA A 196 1.45 -22.84 15.21
N ASP A 197 0.41 -23.66 15.41
CA ASP A 197 0.05 -24.75 14.50
C ASP A 197 -0.33 -24.17 13.13
N LEU A 198 0.68 -23.86 12.30
CA LEU A 198 0.51 -23.48 10.91
C LEU A 198 0.41 -24.76 10.08
N ASN A 199 -0.78 -25.35 10.03
CA ASN A 199 -1.13 -26.36 9.02
C ASN A 199 -1.18 -25.68 7.65
N ILE A 200 -0.04 -25.63 6.97
CA ILE A 200 0.03 -25.22 5.56
C ILE A 200 -0.48 -26.39 4.72
N GLU A 201 -1.79 -26.41 4.46
CA GLU A 201 -2.33 -27.22 3.36
C GLU A 201 -1.90 -26.56 2.04
N VAL A 202 -1.05 -27.25 1.30
CA VAL A 202 -0.63 -26.85 -0.05
C VAL A 202 -1.84 -27.01 -0.98
N VAL A 203 -2.57 -25.92 -1.22
CA VAL A 203 -3.62 -25.89 -2.25
C VAL A 203 -2.93 -25.91 -3.61
N GLN A 204 -3.13 -27.00 -4.35
CA GLN A 204 -2.70 -27.13 -5.75
C GLN A 204 -3.58 -26.22 -6.62
N GLU A 205 -2.97 -25.23 -7.29
CA GLU A 205 -3.65 -24.42 -8.30
C GLU A 205 -3.96 -25.28 -9.54
N ASN A 206 -5.25 -25.57 -9.76
CA ASN A 206 -5.72 -26.18 -11.00
C ASN A 206 -5.75 -25.14 -12.12
N LYS A 207 -5.16 -25.51 -13.27
CA LYS A 207 -5.16 -24.75 -14.52
C LYS A 207 -6.54 -24.79 -15.19
N GLU A 208 -7.14 -23.64 -15.43
CA GLU A 208 -8.30 -23.44 -16.32
C GLU A 208 -8.17 -22.06 -16.97
N HIS A 209 -8.51 -21.77 -18.22
CA HIS A 209 -8.80 -22.52 -19.44
C HIS A 209 -8.60 -21.45 -20.54
N ASN A 210 -7.83 -21.73 -21.60
CA ASN A 210 -7.65 -20.79 -22.72
C ASN A 210 -8.80 -20.97 -23.72
N ASP A 211 -9.75 -20.04 -23.73
CA ASP A 211 -10.63 -19.78 -24.87
C ASP A 211 -10.77 -18.27 -25.05
N PHE A 212 -9.94 -17.71 -25.93
CA PHE A 212 -10.06 -16.33 -26.42
C PHE A 212 -10.76 -16.37 -27.77
N GLU A 213 -12.01 -15.92 -27.82
CA GLU A 213 -12.62 -15.42 -29.06
C GLU A 213 -12.25 -13.95 -29.24
N ASP A 214 -11.75 -13.60 -30.42
CA ASP A 214 -11.31 -12.27 -30.81
C ASP A 214 -12.44 -11.22 -30.71
N LEU A 215 -12.42 -10.45 -29.63
CA LEU A 215 -13.25 -9.25 -29.48
C LEU A 215 -12.63 -8.09 -30.27
N LYS A 216 -13.28 -7.70 -31.39
CA LYS A 216 -12.95 -6.49 -32.13
C LYS A 216 -13.26 -5.24 -31.28
N ILE A 217 -12.21 -4.51 -30.91
CA ILE A 217 -12.29 -3.24 -30.17
C ILE A 217 -12.62 -2.12 -31.17
N PRO A 218 -13.54 -1.19 -30.86
CA PRO A 218 -13.81 -0.02 -31.69
C PRO A 218 -12.57 0.88 -31.82
N SER A 219 -12.32 1.40 -33.03
CA SER A 219 -11.15 2.23 -33.40
C SER A 219 -10.91 3.42 -32.47
N ASP A 220 -11.98 4.01 -31.96
CA ASP A 220 -11.96 5.28 -31.23
C ASP A 220 -11.21 5.16 -29.89
N TYR A 221 -11.21 3.97 -29.28
CA TYR A 221 -10.46 3.72 -28.03
C TYR A 221 -8.96 3.50 -28.26
N ILE A 222 -8.59 3.04 -29.46
CA ILE A 222 -7.18 2.84 -29.85
C ILE A 222 -6.57 4.21 -30.17
N GLU A 223 -7.30 5.07 -30.86
CA GLU A 223 -6.88 6.44 -31.18
C GLU A 223 -6.61 7.27 -29.90
N LEU A 224 -7.40 7.07 -28.85
CA LEU A 224 -7.22 7.75 -27.56
C LEU A 224 -5.96 7.29 -26.80
N LEU A 225 -5.59 6.02 -26.94
CA LEU A 225 -4.34 5.45 -26.41
C LEU A 225 -3.13 5.93 -27.20
N GLU A 226 -3.22 5.96 -28.53
CA GLU A 226 -2.16 6.46 -29.41
C GLU A 226 -1.88 7.94 -29.16
N ASN A 227 -2.92 8.78 -29.00
CA ASN A 227 -2.75 10.20 -28.67
C ASN A 227 -2.05 10.40 -27.31
N PHE A 228 -2.37 9.58 -26.30
CA PHE A 228 -1.70 9.63 -25.00
C PHE A 228 -0.22 9.21 -25.08
N GLU A 229 0.11 8.19 -25.88
CA GLU A 229 1.48 7.75 -26.12
C GLU A 229 2.30 8.77 -26.94
N ILE A 230 1.65 9.55 -27.82
CA ILE A 230 2.29 10.64 -28.58
C ILE A 230 2.57 11.84 -27.67
N GLU A 231 1.62 12.24 -26.82
CA GLU A 231 1.80 13.36 -25.88
C GLU A 231 2.90 13.10 -24.84
N THR A 232 3.09 11.84 -24.44
CA THR A 232 4.13 11.46 -23.46
C THR A 232 5.53 11.28 -24.06
N ASN A 233 5.67 11.13 -25.38
CA ASN A 233 6.96 10.98 -26.07
C ASN A 233 7.55 12.28 -26.64
N MET A 234 6.84 13.41 -26.56
CA MET A 234 7.40 14.71 -26.94
C MET A 234 8.22 15.31 -25.79
N ASP A 235 9.51 14.98 -25.77
CA ASP A 235 10.54 15.64 -24.96
C ASP A 235 10.71 17.12 -25.36
N ALA A 236 9.98 18.01 -24.69
CA ALA A 236 10.41 19.32 -24.16
C ALA A 236 9.18 20.05 -23.62
N LEU A 237 9.09 20.15 -22.29
CA LEU A 237 8.07 20.95 -21.58
C LEU A 237 8.14 22.43 -21.99
N ASN A 238 7.48 22.81 -23.09
CA ASN A 238 6.98 24.16 -23.29
C ASN A 238 5.66 24.27 -22.55
N LEU A 239 5.75 24.45 -21.22
CA LEU A 239 4.57 24.62 -20.39
C LEU A 239 3.81 25.89 -20.83
N ASN A 240 2.55 25.71 -21.18
CA ASN A 240 1.59 26.77 -21.37
C ASN A 240 1.47 27.60 -20.08
N MET A 241 1.19 28.90 -20.20
CA MET A 241 0.95 29.81 -19.08
C MET A 241 -0.11 29.30 -18.08
N ILE A 242 -1.09 28.53 -18.56
CA ILE A 242 -2.07 27.83 -17.73
C ILE A 242 -1.45 26.67 -16.95
N GLU A 243 -0.53 25.90 -17.55
CA GLU A 243 0.15 24.80 -16.86
C GLU A 243 1.11 25.35 -15.78
N VAL A 244 1.70 26.52 -16.02
CA VAL A 244 2.46 27.28 -15.02
C VAL A 244 1.56 27.79 -13.88
N ASP A 245 0.36 28.29 -14.19
CA ASP A 245 -0.64 28.72 -13.19
C ASP A 245 -1.13 27.51 -12.35
N CYS A 246 -1.36 26.36 -12.98
CA CYS A 246 -1.71 25.13 -12.29
C CYS A 246 -0.59 24.64 -11.35
N LEU A 247 0.67 24.73 -11.77
CA LEU A 247 1.82 24.41 -10.92
C LEU A 247 1.92 25.34 -9.70
N GLN A 248 1.56 26.63 -9.84
CA GLN A 248 1.52 27.57 -8.73
C GLN A 248 0.37 27.31 -7.76
N TYR A 249 -0.77 26.78 -8.25
CA TYR A 249 -1.91 26.38 -7.40
C TYR A 249 -1.67 25.05 -6.66
N VAL A 250 -0.78 24.21 -7.21
CA VAL A 250 -0.37 22.89 -6.68
C VAL A 250 0.72 23.00 -5.59
N ALA A 251 1.49 24.10 -5.56
CA ALA A 251 2.56 24.36 -4.59
C ALA A 251 2.05 25.00 -3.29
#